data_AF-A0A645GMB6-F1
#
_entry.id   AF-A0A645GMB6-F1
#
_cell.length_a   1.000
_cell.length_b   1.000
_cell.length_c   1.000
_cell.angle_alpha   90.00
_cell.angle_beta   90.00
_cell.angle_gamma   90.00
#
_symmetry.space_group_name_H-M   'P 1'
#
loop_
_entity.id
_entity.type
_entity.pdbx_description
1 polymer ?
#
loop_
_entity_poly.entity_id
_entity_poly.type
_entity_poly.pdbx_seq_one_letter_code
_entity_poly.pdbx_strand_id
1 'polypeptide(L)'
;MNPERRIFYGLLDTPAQIDQRAIGFKPNVESLNLELCHALLNSVIGVFYTEATGFPKGLAALDNCAENVRKIKMLDPRRLTTDEAQRIQCSFRPLLSRKIKTTEEEYSQDDRLAFERTVADVYGYSAAFDKVLGCILEMQRVRLSVRA
;
A
#
# COMPACT_ATOMS: atom_id res chain seq x y z
N MET A 1 8.66 5.52 1.62
CA MET A 1 7.75 4.88 2.59
C MET A 1 8.06 5.42 3.98
N ASN A 2 7.10 5.99 4.70
CA ASN A 2 7.28 6.54 6.06
C ASN A 2 6.40 5.78 7.08
N PRO A 3 6.87 4.67 7.67
CA PRO A 3 6.01 3.69 8.32
C PRO A 3 5.46 4.07 9.70
N GLU A 4 5.83 5.21 10.29
CA GLU A 4 5.44 5.51 11.69
C GLU A 4 3.92 5.58 11.90
N ARG A 5 3.21 6.32 11.04
CA ARG A 5 1.75 6.49 11.13
C ARG A 5 1.03 6.36 9.79
N ARG A 6 1.79 6.27 8.69
CA ARG A 6 1.28 6.37 7.31
C ARG A 6 2.02 5.38 6.41
N ILE A 7 1.42 4.23 6.15
CA ILE A 7 1.99 3.33 5.14
C ILE A 7 1.44 3.71 3.78
N PHE A 8 2.32 4.25 2.95
CA PHE A 8 2.03 4.56 1.56
C PHE A 8 3.28 4.44 0.69
N TYR A 9 3.03 4.19 -0.59
CA TYR A 9 4.01 4.25 -1.66
C TYR A 9 3.79 5.54 -2.43
N GLY A 10 4.82 6.37 -2.57
CA GLY A 10 4.80 7.53 -3.45
C GLY A 10 5.36 7.15 -4.81
N LEU A 11 4.77 7.70 -5.88
CA LEU A 11 5.32 7.65 -7.22
C LEU A 11 6.04 8.98 -7.49
N LEU A 12 7.22 8.90 -8.08
CA LEU A 12 8.02 10.07 -8.44
C LEU A 12 8.01 10.21 -9.97
N ASP A 13 7.60 11.38 -10.46
CA ASP A 13 7.55 11.67 -11.90
C ASP A 13 8.96 11.90 -12.48
N THR A 14 9.91 12.30 -11.63
CA THR A 14 11.30 12.52 -12.00
C THR A 14 12.26 11.72 -11.12
N PRO A 15 13.44 11.34 -11.64
CA PRO A 15 14.48 10.74 -10.81
C PRO A 15 14.82 11.67 -9.65
N ALA A 16 14.73 11.15 -8.42
CA ALA A 16 15.08 11.89 -7.21
C ALA A 16 16.17 11.16 -6.43
N GLN A 17 16.99 11.93 -5.72
CA GLN A 17 17.86 11.39 -4.69
C GLN A 17 17.04 11.19 -3.42
N ILE A 18 17.04 9.97 -2.90
CA ILE A 18 16.36 9.61 -1.66
C ILE A 18 17.41 9.42 -0.55
N ASP A 19 17.12 9.93 0.65
CA ASP A 19 17.97 9.70 1.83
C ASP A 19 17.84 8.24 2.32
N GLN A 20 18.77 7.78 3.15
CA GLN A 20 18.87 6.42 3.72
C GLN A 20 17.65 5.96 4.54
N ARG A 21 16.72 6.88 4.83
CA ARG A 21 15.46 6.62 5.54
C ARG A 21 14.30 6.24 4.62
N ALA A 22 14.50 6.36 3.30
CA ALA A 22 13.53 6.01 2.29
C ALA A 22 14.01 4.82 1.45
N ILE A 23 13.05 4.10 0.89
CA ILE A 23 13.31 2.97 0.01
C ILE A 23 12.68 3.29 -1.33
N GLY A 24 13.52 3.27 -2.35
CA GLY A 24 13.12 3.45 -3.74
C GLY A 24 12.89 2.09 -4.39
N PHE A 25 11.85 2.02 -5.20
CA PHE A 25 11.60 0.89 -6.09
C PHE A 25 11.91 1.34 -7.50
N LYS A 26 12.70 0.56 -8.24
CA LYS A 26 12.93 0.75 -9.67
C LYS A 26 12.19 -0.35 -10.43
N PRO A 27 11.41 -0.02 -11.48
CA PRO A 27 10.82 -1.05 -12.31
C PRO A 27 11.92 -1.87 -12.99
N ASN A 28 11.78 -3.19 -12.96
CA ASN A 28 12.68 -4.11 -13.65
C ASN A 28 12.29 -4.31 -15.13
N VAL A 29 11.14 -3.79 -15.55
CA VAL A 29 10.57 -3.92 -16.90
C VAL A 29 10.05 -2.55 -17.32
N GLU A 30 10.48 -2.06 -18.48
CA GLU A 30 10.10 -0.72 -18.97
C GLU A 30 8.63 -0.62 -19.40
N SER A 31 8.04 -1.72 -19.87
CA SER A 31 6.63 -1.77 -20.31
C SER A 31 5.61 -1.87 -19.17
N LEU A 32 6.06 -1.75 -17.91
CA LEU A 32 5.19 -1.84 -16.75
C LEU A 32 4.30 -0.60 -16.64
N ASN A 33 3.00 -0.80 -16.47
CA ASN A 33 2.09 0.29 -16.12
C ASN A 33 2.35 0.75 -14.68
N LEU A 34 3.19 1.79 -14.54
CA LEU A 34 3.63 2.30 -13.24
C LEU A 34 2.48 2.85 -12.39
N GLU A 35 1.49 3.51 -13.00
CA GLU A 35 0.31 4.03 -12.30
C GLU A 35 -0.50 2.88 -11.69
N LEU A 36 -0.68 1.79 -12.44
CA LEU A 36 -1.37 0.60 -11.93
C LEU A 36 -0.58 -0.06 -10.80
N CYS A 37 0.74 -0.25 -10.96
CA CYS A 37 1.56 -0.82 -9.90
C CYS A 37 1.57 0.04 -8.64
N HIS A 38 1.60 1.37 -8.80
CA HIS A 38 1.51 2.33 -7.71
C HIS A 38 0.17 2.21 -6.97
N ALA A 39 -0.95 2.09 -7.68
CA ALA A 39 -2.25 1.82 -7.10
C ALA A 39 -2.26 0.50 -6.31
N LEU A 40 -1.83 -0.60 -6.94
CA LEU A 40 -1.84 -1.93 -6.31
C LEU A 40 -0.94 -2.02 -5.06
N LEU A 41 0.22 -1.36 -5.06
CA LEU A 41 1.07 -1.27 -3.87
C LEU A 41 0.42 -0.49 -2.73
N ASN A 42 -0.43 0.49 -3.04
CA ASN A 42 -1.19 1.25 -2.04
C ASN A 42 -2.51 0.60 -1.64
N SER A 43 -2.92 -0.52 -2.26
CA SER A 43 -4.08 -1.29 -1.83
C SER A 43 -3.89 -1.86 -0.42
N VAL A 44 -5.00 -2.25 0.19
CA VAL A 44 -5.08 -2.91 1.50
C VAL A 44 -4.17 -4.14 1.54
N ILE A 45 -4.10 -4.90 0.45
CA ILE A 45 -3.19 -6.07 0.34
C ILE A 45 -1.72 -5.65 0.29
N GLY A 46 -1.38 -4.60 -0.45
CA GLY A 46 -0.02 -4.07 -0.49
C GLY A 46 0.44 -3.55 0.88
N VAL A 47 -0.43 -2.80 1.56
CA VAL A 47 -0.21 -2.34 2.94
C VAL A 47 -0.08 -3.53 3.90
N PHE A 48 -0.94 -4.55 3.78
CA PHE A 48 -0.86 -5.77 4.59
C PHE A 48 0.49 -6.46 4.46
N TYR A 49 0.98 -6.69 3.25
CA TYR A 49 2.30 -7.32 3.06
C TYR A 49 3.43 -6.43 3.58
N THR A 50 3.30 -5.12 3.47
CA THR A 50 4.28 -4.17 4.03
C THR A 50 4.34 -4.27 5.55
N GLU A 51 3.19 -4.35 6.20
CA GLU A 51 3.05 -4.55 7.64
C GLU A 51 3.58 -5.91 8.09
N ALA A 52 3.20 -6.98 7.39
CA ALA A 52 3.55 -8.35 7.78
C ALA A 52 5.03 -8.68 7.57
N THR A 53 5.71 -8.01 6.63
CA THR A 53 7.14 -8.25 6.34
C THR A 53 8.07 -7.40 7.18
N GLY A 54 7.62 -6.27 7.71
CA GLY A 54 8.42 -5.46 8.62
C GLY A 54 8.40 -6.05 10.02
N PHE A 55 9.55 -6.48 10.50
CA PHE A 55 9.69 -6.93 11.89
C PHE A 55 9.53 -5.71 12.83
N PRO A 56 8.76 -5.80 13.93
CA PRO A 56 8.71 -4.74 14.92
C PRO A 56 10.09 -4.64 15.60
N LYS A 57 10.87 -3.64 15.22
CA LYS A 57 12.00 -3.20 16.05
C LYS A 57 11.38 -2.36 17.16
N GLY A 58 11.53 -2.80 18.42
CA GLY A 58 11.07 -2.03 19.59
C GLY A 58 11.41 -0.55 19.36
N LEU A 59 10.40 0.33 19.51
CA LEU A 59 10.26 1.74 19.04
C LEU A 59 9.13 2.00 18.01
N ALA A 60 8.27 1.01 17.70
CA ALA A 60 7.15 1.14 16.76
C ALA A 60 7.57 1.48 15.31
N ALA A 61 8.79 1.10 14.91
CA ALA A 61 9.30 1.22 13.55
C ALA A 61 9.37 -0.16 12.86
N LEU A 62 8.99 -0.23 11.58
CA LEU A 62 9.18 -1.42 10.75
C LEU A 62 10.65 -1.50 10.31
N ASP A 63 11.30 -2.65 10.50
CA ASP A 63 12.60 -2.92 9.87
C ASP A 63 12.45 -3.13 8.36
N ASN A 64 12.47 -2.02 7.65
CA ASN A 64 12.35 -1.97 6.20
C ASN A 64 13.72 -2.16 5.51
N CYS A 65 14.63 -2.97 6.05
CA CYS A 65 15.88 -3.26 5.34
C CYS A 65 15.58 -3.81 3.93
N ALA A 66 16.46 -3.53 2.96
CA ALA A 66 16.23 -3.91 1.56
C ALA A 66 15.93 -5.42 1.39
N GLU A 67 16.51 -6.27 2.24
CA GLU A 67 16.28 -7.71 2.27
C GLU A 67 14.85 -8.10 2.67
N ASN A 68 14.22 -7.38 3.61
CA ASN A 68 12.82 -7.61 3.98
C ASN A 68 11.86 -7.06 2.93
N VAL A 69 12.18 -5.89 2.37
CA VAL A 69 11.37 -5.28 1.30
C VAL A 69 11.31 -6.15 0.04
N ARG A 70 12.39 -6.87 -0.30
CA ARG A 70 12.38 -7.84 -1.42
C ARG A 70 11.37 -8.98 -1.24
N LYS A 71 10.92 -9.24 -0.01
CA LYS A 71 9.94 -10.30 0.30
C LYS A 71 8.50 -9.79 0.19
N ILE A 72 8.28 -8.47 0.14
CA ILE A 72 6.94 -7.88 -0.03
C ILE A 72 6.32 -8.42 -1.31
N LYS A 73 5.08 -8.85 -1.19
CA LYS A 73 4.25 -9.29 -2.32
C LYS A 73 3.26 -8.18 -2.67
N MET A 74 2.93 -8.10 -3.95
CA MET A 74 1.87 -7.25 -4.46
C MET A 74 0.92 -8.07 -5.31
N LEU A 75 -0.30 -7.57 -5.48
CA LEU A 75 -1.25 -8.12 -6.44
C LEU A 75 -0.66 -8.06 -7.86
N ASP A 76 -0.84 -9.14 -8.63
CA ASP A 76 -0.24 -9.26 -9.96
C ASP A 76 -1.03 -8.41 -10.99
N PRO A 77 -0.45 -7.36 -11.58
CA PRO A 77 -1.14 -6.50 -12.55
C PRO A 77 -1.41 -7.23 -13.88
N ARG A 78 -0.68 -8.30 -14.19
CA ARG A 78 -0.80 -9.04 -15.47
C ARG A 78 -2.06 -9.89 -15.56
N ARG A 79 -2.77 -10.05 -14.44
CA ARG A 79 -4.03 -10.81 -14.37
C ARG A 79 -5.26 -9.98 -14.74
N LEU A 80 -5.09 -8.68 -14.93
CA LEU A 80 -6.17 -7.74 -15.16
C LEU A 80 -6.42 -7.53 -16.65
N THR A 81 -7.69 -7.42 -17.01
CA THR A 81 -8.10 -6.83 -18.28
C THR A 81 -7.83 -5.32 -18.29
N THR A 82 -7.82 -4.72 -19.49
CA THR A 82 -7.64 -3.26 -19.64
C THR A 82 -8.70 -2.47 -18.88
N ASP A 83 -9.96 -2.92 -18.93
CA ASP A 83 -11.08 -2.25 -18.25
C ASP A 83 -10.96 -2.34 -16.73
N GLU A 84 -10.55 -3.50 -16.19
CA GLU A 84 -10.33 -3.68 -14.75
C GLU A 84 -9.17 -2.82 -14.24
N ALA A 85 -8.06 -2.79 -14.99
CA ALA A 85 -6.93 -1.91 -14.68
C ALA A 85 -7.35 -0.45 -14.65
N GLN A 86 -8.13 -0.01 -15.64
CA GLN A 86 -8.64 1.36 -15.72
C GLN A 86 -9.59 1.68 -14.56
N ARG A 87 -10.47 0.76 -14.16
CA ARG A 87 -11.35 0.92 -12.98
C ARG A 87 -10.53 1.17 -11.71
N ILE A 88 -9.50 0.36 -11.47
CA ILE A 88 -8.60 0.51 -10.32
C ILE A 88 -7.92 1.88 -10.35
N GLN A 89 -7.31 2.25 -11.48
CA GLN A 89 -6.62 3.55 -11.62
C GLN A 89 -7.57 4.74 -11.40
N CYS A 90 -8.76 4.72 -12.01
CA CYS A 90 -9.76 5.77 -11.84
C CYS A 90 -10.21 5.92 -10.39
N SER A 91 -10.40 4.81 -9.66
CA SER A 91 -10.75 4.85 -8.24
C SER A 91 -9.58 5.31 -7.34
N PHE A 92 -8.33 5.12 -7.78
CA PHE A 92 -7.14 5.52 -7.03
C PHE A 92 -6.78 7.01 -7.19
N ARG A 93 -7.01 7.61 -8.36
CA ARG A 93 -6.65 9.01 -8.67
C ARG A 93 -7.13 10.04 -7.63
N PRO A 94 -8.36 9.99 -7.10
CA PRO A 94 -8.80 10.92 -6.05
C PRO A 94 -7.88 10.92 -4.83
N LEU A 95 -7.31 9.76 -4.47
CA LEU A 95 -6.42 9.60 -3.31
C LEU A 95 -5.08 10.31 -3.50
N LEU A 96 -4.67 10.60 -4.74
CA LEU A 96 -3.43 11.32 -5.04
C LEU A 96 -3.55 12.83 -4.82
N SER A 97 -4.77 13.37 -4.96
CA SER A 97 -5.04 14.82 -4.86
C SER A 97 -5.29 15.33 -3.44
N ARG A 98 -5.38 14.43 -2.46
CA ARG A 98 -5.74 14.78 -1.08
C ARG A 98 -4.54 14.73 -0.14
N LYS A 99 -4.68 15.38 1.02
CA LYS A 99 -3.70 15.28 2.09
C LYS A 99 -3.73 13.86 2.68
N ILE A 100 -2.57 13.19 2.68
CA ILE A 100 -2.40 11.85 3.25
C ILE A 100 -2.75 11.89 4.74
N LYS A 101 -3.73 11.07 5.14
CA LYS A 101 -4.17 10.91 6.54
C LYS A 101 -3.40 9.77 7.22
N THR A 102 -3.63 9.54 8.51
CA THR A 102 -3.13 8.32 9.17
C THR A 102 -3.83 7.08 8.63
N THR A 103 -3.23 5.91 8.75
CA THR A 103 -3.82 4.66 8.23
C THR A 103 -5.25 4.44 8.74
N GLU A 104 -5.53 4.70 10.03
CA GLU A 104 -6.85 4.54 10.62
C GLU A 104 -7.88 5.54 10.02
N GLU A 105 -7.47 6.80 9.87
CA GLU A 105 -8.32 7.82 9.25
C GLU A 105 -8.56 7.55 7.75
N GLU A 106 -7.55 7.06 7.03
CA GLU A 106 -7.63 6.72 5.61
C GLU A 106 -8.72 5.70 5.35
N TYR A 107 -8.74 4.59 6.10
CA TYR A 107 -9.74 3.52 5.93
C TYR A 107 -11.14 3.86 6.49
N SER A 108 -11.30 5.08 7.02
CA SER A 108 -12.61 5.64 7.34
C SER A 108 -13.15 6.57 6.25
N GLN A 109 -12.40 6.81 5.17
CA GLN A 109 -12.83 7.68 4.07
C GLN A 109 -13.53 6.89 2.96
N ASP A 110 -14.62 7.44 2.44
CA ASP A 110 -15.44 6.79 1.41
C ASP A 110 -14.68 6.57 0.10
N ASP A 111 -13.87 7.54 -0.33
CA ASP A 111 -13.02 7.44 -1.52
C ASP A 111 -11.97 6.32 -1.38
N ARG A 112 -11.38 6.17 -0.19
CA ARG A 112 -10.44 5.08 0.11
C ARG A 112 -11.15 3.75 0.08
N LEU A 113 -12.28 3.62 0.76
CA LEU A 113 -13.06 2.38 0.78
C LEU A 113 -13.57 2.02 -0.62
N ALA A 114 -13.93 3.00 -1.45
CA ALA A 114 -14.32 2.79 -2.84
C ALA A 114 -13.17 2.22 -3.68
N PHE A 115 -11.97 2.79 -3.55
CA PHE A 115 -10.76 2.24 -4.16
C PHE A 115 -10.51 0.80 -3.73
N GLU A 116 -10.50 0.53 -2.42
CA GLU A 116 -10.20 -0.80 -1.91
C GLU A 116 -11.25 -1.85 -2.29
N ARG A 117 -12.53 -1.49 -2.28
CA ARG A 117 -13.62 -2.36 -2.76
C ARG A 117 -13.50 -2.64 -4.24
N THR A 118 -13.05 -1.66 -5.05
CA THR A 118 -12.79 -1.87 -6.47
C THR A 118 -11.68 -2.88 -6.69
N VAL A 119 -10.59 -2.79 -5.92
CA VAL A 119 -9.50 -3.78 -5.98
C VAL A 119 -9.99 -5.15 -5.51
N ALA A 120 -10.77 -5.23 -4.43
CA ALA A 120 -11.30 -6.48 -3.90
C ALA A 120 -12.25 -7.20 -4.86
N ASP A 121 -13.09 -6.44 -5.55
CA ASP A 121 -14.00 -6.92 -6.59
C ASP A 121 -13.22 -7.52 -7.76
N VAL A 122 -12.30 -6.75 -8.33
CA VAL A 122 -11.50 -7.14 -9.49
C VAL A 122 -10.64 -8.39 -9.23
N TYR A 123 -10.06 -8.50 -8.02
CA TYR A 123 -9.24 -9.65 -7.65
C TYR A 123 -10.02 -10.80 -6.98
N GLY A 124 -11.34 -10.67 -6.82
CA GLY A 124 -12.20 -11.74 -6.34
C GLY A 124 -12.07 -12.05 -4.84
N TYR A 125 -11.70 -11.07 -4.01
CA TYR A 125 -11.58 -11.23 -2.55
C TYR A 125 -12.57 -10.37 -1.75
N SER A 126 -13.62 -9.81 -2.38
CA SER A 126 -14.64 -8.97 -1.72
C SER A 126 -15.21 -9.58 -0.43
N ALA A 127 -15.49 -10.89 -0.42
CA ALA A 127 -16.04 -11.57 0.76
C ALA A 127 -15.09 -11.57 1.98
N ALA A 128 -13.78 -11.45 1.74
CA ALA A 128 -12.77 -11.39 2.79
C ALA A 128 -12.30 -9.95 3.09
N PHE A 129 -12.81 -8.95 2.37
CA PHE A 129 -12.32 -7.57 2.44
C PHE A 129 -12.33 -7.01 3.87
N ASP A 130 -13.47 -7.06 4.56
CA ASP A 130 -13.60 -6.51 5.91
C ASP A 130 -12.68 -7.22 6.91
N LYS A 131 -12.46 -8.53 6.74
CA LYS A 131 -11.52 -9.30 7.56
C LYS A 131 -10.09 -8.85 7.34
N VAL A 132 -9.67 -8.68 6.08
CA VAL A 132 -8.33 -8.21 5.73
C VAL A 132 -8.10 -6.79 6.28
N LEU A 133 -9.08 -5.91 6.10
CA LEU A 133 -9.01 -4.54 6.62
C LEU A 133 -8.89 -4.52 8.15
N GLY A 134 -9.70 -5.31 8.84
CA GLY A 134 -9.63 -5.47 10.30
C GLY A 134 -8.25 -5.95 10.76
N CYS A 135 -7.65 -6.93 10.09
CA CYS A 135 -6.31 -7.39 10.41
C CYS A 135 -5.26 -6.27 10.34
N ILE A 136 -5.31 -5.41 9.33
CA ILE A 136 -4.33 -4.31 9.18
C ILE A 136 -4.49 -3.28 10.29
N LEU A 137 -5.74 -2.90 10.61
CA LEU A 137 -6.01 -1.94 11.68
C LEU A 137 -5.53 -2.46 13.03
N GLU A 138 -5.75 -3.74 13.31
CA GLU A 138 -5.24 -4.38 14.53
C GLU A 138 -3.71 -4.47 14.54
N MET A 139 -3.07 -4.86 13.43
CA MET A 139 -1.60 -4.87 13.33
C MET A 139 -1.00 -3.48 13.58
N GLN A 140 -1.62 -2.43 13.03
CA GLN A 140 -1.20 -1.04 13.28
C GLN A 140 -1.36 -0.64 14.74
N ARG A 141 -2.51 -0.97 15.36
CA ARG A 141 -2.78 -0.69 16.78
C ARG A 141 -1.75 -1.35 17.68
N VAL A 142 -1.49 -2.64 17.47
CA VAL A 142 -0.49 -3.41 18.24
C VAL A 142 0.90 -2.83 18.07
N ARG A 143 1.31 -2.42 16.87
CA ARG A 143 2.62 -1.80 16.66
C ARG A 143 2.74 -0.46 17.39
N LEU A 144 1.69 0.37 17.34
CA LEU A 144 1.69 1.69 17.98
C LEU A 144 1.63 1.60 19.52
N SER A 145 1.01 0.55 20.08
CA SER A 145 0.90 0.37 21.54
C SER A 145 2.23 0.00 22.21
N VAL A 146 3.27 -0.39 21.46
CA VAL A 146 4.62 -0.66 21.99
C VAL A 146 5.37 0.62 22.39
N ARG A 147 4.82 1.81 22.09
CA ARG A 147 5.28 3.07 22.69
C ARG A 147 4.72 3.20 24.11
N ALA A 148 5.43 2.63 25.08
CA ALA A 148 5.30 2.93 26.51
C ALA A 148 6.48 3.79 26.96
#